data_AF-A0A5C9BUV0-F1
#
_entry.id   AF-A0A5C9BUV0-F1
#
_cell.length_a   1.000
_cell.length_b   1.000
_cell.length_c   1.000
_cell.angle_alpha   90.00
_cell.angle_beta   90.00
_cell.angle_gamma   90.00
#
_symmetry.space_group_name_H-M   'P 1'
#
loop_
_entity.id
_entity.type
_entity.pdbx_description
1 polymer ?
#
loop_
_entity_poly.entity_id
_entity_poly.type
_entity_poly.pdbx_seq_one_letter_code
_entity_poly.pdbx_strand_id
1 'polypeptide(L)'
;MISDDDLAGLRRTSMSASAIRTLIEKGWQREVGGDYSFKLISAYARLILPHRDSEEEFSTESGEPLVGVAINAGHPEWIAIGKAFSAIEALQPGLGRKSLGILEGSLCHFGSPHTVGGAFEMAQNLYWYGEDDETVVLEEYGDEADDADVPRRADLFDGIPEWAYVNISNELPYASDEEFAAAAERLAEHPVGKLLAALLHLDRIDADNELFATPYQNEECCVPNEPPIVCGWDGEADFDRIFDDNYRYFAEGGEEPPWIGCVMFAPSEAGIAESLPRIRHTGLVLRALDTALHEARKLNDEL
;
A
#
# COMPACT_ATOMS: atom_id res chain seq x y z
N MET A 1 56.72 -21.42 9.93
CA MET A 1 55.39 -20.95 10.37
C MET A 1 55.32 -19.51 9.95
N ILE A 2 54.41 -19.18 9.03
CA ILE A 2 54.18 -17.78 8.63
C ILE A 2 53.46 -17.12 9.81
N SER A 3 54.01 -16.03 10.35
CA SER A 3 53.39 -15.30 11.46
C SER A 3 52.25 -14.41 10.95
N ASP A 4 51.34 -14.01 11.84
CA ASP A 4 50.26 -13.07 11.47
C ASP A 4 50.81 -11.72 10.95
N ASP A 5 52.00 -11.32 11.42
CA ASP A 5 52.70 -10.13 10.94
C ASP A 5 53.23 -10.29 9.50
N ASP A 6 53.64 -11.50 9.12
CA ASP A 6 54.03 -11.82 7.73
C ASP A 6 52.82 -11.80 6.78
N LEU A 7 51.62 -12.09 7.30
CA LEU A 7 50.35 -12.01 6.56
C LEU A 7 49.77 -10.59 6.52
N ALA A 8 50.10 -9.73 7.49
CA ALA A 8 49.58 -8.36 7.57
C ALA A 8 49.96 -7.50 6.35
N GLY A 9 51.17 -7.68 5.81
CA GLY A 9 51.61 -7.02 4.58
C GLY A 9 51.00 -7.59 3.29
N LEU A 10 50.49 -8.82 3.35
CA LEU A 10 49.77 -9.51 2.27
C LEU A 10 48.26 -9.21 2.28
N ARG A 11 47.73 -8.58 3.34
CA ARG A 11 46.37 -8.00 3.37
C ARG A 11 46.27 -6.74 2.48
N ARG A 12 46.80 -6.82 1.25
CA ARG A 12 46.47 -5.90 0.15
C ARG A 12 45.05 -6.19 -0.32
N THR A 13 44.11 -5.77 0.50
CA THR A 13 42.74 -5.37 0.17
C THR A 13 42.11 -4.98 1.49
N SER A 14 42.63 -3.92 2.13
CA SER A 14 41.81 -3.17 3.07
C SER A 14 40.68 -2.57 2.24
N MET A 15 39.57 -3.30 2.10
CA MET A 15 38.38 -2.75 1.48
C MET A 15 37.99 -1.53 2.30
N SER A 16 37.83 -0.39 1.62
CA SER A 16 37.30 0.80 2.30
C SER A 16 35.89 0.49 2.80
N ALA A 17 35.44 1.20 3.84
CA ALA A 17 34.05 1.09 4.31
C ALA A 17 33.05 1.29 3.16
N SER A 18 33.35 2.22 2.24
CA SER A 18 32.58 2.42 1.00
C SER A 18 32.55 1.19 0.10
N ALA A 19 33.67 0.50 -0.11
CA ALA A 19 33.70 -0.71 -0.93
C ALA A 19 32.94 -1.88 -0.30
N ILE A 20 32.96 -2.00 1.03
CA ILE A 20 32.16 -2.99 1.76
C ILE A 20 30.67 -2.64 1.63
N ARG A 21 30.30 -1.37 1.79
CA ARG A 21 28.92 -0.89 1.61
C ARG A 21 28.39 -1.21 0.21
N THR A 22 29.15 -0.91 -0.83
CA THR A 22 28.78 -1.26 -2.22
C THR A 22 28.61 -2.77 -2.41
N LEU A 23 29.43 -3.61 -1.77
CA LEU A 23 29.25 -5.06 -1.85
C LEU A 23 27.95 -5.52 -1.19
N ILE A 24 27.62 -4.97 -0.03
CA ILE A 24 26.38 -5.29 0.70
C ILE A 24 25.18 -4.84 -0.14
N GLU A 25 25.16 -3.60 -0.62
CA GLU A 25 24.10 -3.05 -1.48
C GLU A 25 23.89 -3.90 -2.76
N LYS A 26 24.97 -4.31 -3.43
CA LYS A 26 24.88 -5.17 -4.62
C LYS A 26 24.42 -6.59 -4.30
N GLY A 27 24.87 -7.15 -3.17
CA GLY A 27 24.42 -8.45 -2.69
C GLY A 27 22.92 -8.43 -2.41
N TRP A 28 22.46 -7.36 -1.76
CA TRP A 28 21.05 -7.11 -1.47
C TRP A 28 20.21 -7.00 -2.75
N GLN A 29 20.62 -6.13 -3.68
CA GLN A 29 19.94 -5.94 -4.96
C GLN A 29 19.85 -7.26 -5.74
N ARG A 30 20.87 -8.12 -5.66
CA ARG A 30 20.85 -9.42 -6.31
C ARG A 30 19.85 -10.38 -5.64
N GLU A 31 19.72 -10.35 -4.32
CA GLU A 31 18.88 -11.32 -3.59
C GLU A 31 17.39 -10.98 -3.58
N VAL A 32 17.04 -9.69 -3.54
CA VAL A 32 15.63 -9.27 -3.43
C VAL A 32 15.24 -8.18 -4.41
N GLY A 33 16.17 -7.63 -5.20
CA GLY A 33 15.85 -6.50 -6.09
C GLY A 33 14.78 -6.82 -7.13
N GLY A 34 14.67 -8.08 -7.56
CA GLY A 34 13.60 -8.54 -8.45
C GLY A 34 12.22 -8.62 -7.79
N ASP A 35 12.15 -8.58 -6.46
CA ASP A 35 10.90 -8.57 -5.69
C ASP A 35 10.27 -7.17 -5.61
N TYR A 36 11.05 -6.12 -5.90
CA TYR A 36 10.64 -4.72 -5.81
C TYR A 36 10.75 -4.00 -7.16
N SER A 37 10.33 -4.69 -8.22
CA SER A 37 10.26 -4.14 -9.57
C SER A 37 8.82 -4.15 -10.04
N PHE A 38 8.25 -2.98 -10.25
CA PHE A 38 6.83 -2.79 -10.51
C PHE A 38 6.59 -2.03 -11.83
N LYS A 39 5.39 -2.15 -12.38
CA LYS A 39 5.00 -1.48 -13.62
C LYS A 39 4.23 -0.18 -13.37
N LEU A 40 3.43 -0.16 -12.31
CA LEU A 40 2.47 0.88 -11.99
C LEU A 40 2.75 1.49 -10.62
N ILE A 41 2.87 0.65 -9.59
CA ILE A 41 3.00 1.18 -8.24
C ILE A 41 4.37 1.85 -8.04
N SER A 42 4.36 2.99 -7.37
CA SER A 42 5.54 3.82 -7.09
C SER A 42 6.29 3.40 -5.82
N ALA A 43 6.40 2.09 -5.57
CA ALA A 43 7.04 1.56 -4.36
C ALA A 43 8.48 1.11 -4.60
N TYR A 44 9.35 1.22 -3.58
CA TYR A 44 10.71 0.69 -3.61
C TYR A 44 11.22 0.30 -2.23
N ALA A 45 12.18 -0.63 -2.18
CA ALA A 45 12.88 -0.99 -0.95
C ALA A 45 14.26 -0.34 -0.89
N ARG A 46 14.62 0.22 0.26
CA ARG A 46 15.94 0.76 0.57
C ARG A 46 16.58 0.02 1.75
N LEU A 47 17.87 -0.26 1.63
CA LEU A 47 18.66 -0.82 2.73
C LEU A 47 19.24 0.31 3.58
N ILE A 48 18.84 0.35 4.85
CA ILE A 48 19.32 1.29 5.86
C ILE A 48 20.41 0.58 6.67
N LEU A 49 21.62 1.13 6.62
CA LEU A 49 22.75 0.64 7.40
C LEU A 49 23.00 1.61 8.57
N PRO A 50 23.12 1.10 9.80
CA PRO A 50 23.23 1.93 10.98
C PRO A 50 24.51 2.78 10.92
N HIS A 51 24.36 4.09 11.16
CA HIS A 51 25.48 5.02 11.28
C HIS A 51 25.69 5.36 12.76
N ARG A 52 26.96 5.46 13.20
CA ARG A 52 27.36 5.60 14.61
C ARG A 52 26.78 6.80 15.37
N ASP A 53 26.15 7.74 14.68
CA ASP A 53 25.80 9.06 15.22
C ASP A 53 24.31 9.42 15.11
N SER A 54 23.43 8.59 14.52
CA SER A 54 22.16 9.16 14.02
C SER A 54 20.82 8.53 14.37
N GLU A 55 20.63 7.28 14.77
CA GLU A 55 19.24 6.76 14.88
C GLU A 55 19.09 5.77 16.04
N GLU A 56 18.51 6.23 17.17
CA GLU A 56 18.06 5.37 18.29
C GLU A 56 17.10 4.28 17.78
N GLU A 57 16.38 4.55 16.69
CA GLU A 57 15.41 3.67 16.03
C GLU A 57 16.02 2.39 15.44
N PHE A 58 17.27 2.42 14.95
CA PHE A 58 17.96 1.24 14.38
C PHE A 58 18.95 0.62 15.38
N SER A 59 18.57 0.59 16.66
CA SER A 59 19.33 -0.06 17.71
C SER A 59 18.41 -0.88 18.62
N THR A 60 18.90 -1.98 19.16
CA THR A 60 18.18 -2.72 20.21
C THR A 60 18.11 -1.91 21.51
N GLU A 61 17.29 -2.32 22.47
CA GLU A 61 17.29 -1.75 23.84
C GLU A 61 18.66 -1.80 24.52
N SER A 62 19.51 -2.77 24.15
CA SER A 62 20.88 -2.91 24.62
C SER A 62 21.90 -2.07 23.84
N GLY A 63 21.47 -1.30 22.84
CA GLY A 63 22.30 -0.45 21.98
C GLY A 63 23.04 -1.20 20.87
N GLU A 64 22.61 -2.42 20.53
CA GLU A 64 23.20 -3.17 19.41
C GLU A 64 22.62 -2.69 18.07
N PRO A 65 23.45 -2.50 17.03
CA PRO A 65 23.00 -1.93 15.76
C PRO A 65 22.09 -2.90 14.98
N LEU A 66 21.02 -2.38 14.42
CA LEU A 66 20.09 -3.07 13.51
C LEU A 66 20.25 -2.55 12.08
N VAL A 67 20.05 -3.43 11.11
CA VAL A 67 19.90 -3.09 9.70
C VAL A 67 18.41 -2.97 9.40
N GLY A 68 18.03 -1.94 8.65
CA GLY A 68 16.65 -1.74 8.21
C GLY A 68 16.50 -2.07 6.73
N VAL A 69 15.40 -2.70 6.38
CA VAL A 69 14.89 -2.69 5.01
C VAL A 69 13.58 -1.93 5.05
N ALA A 70 13.67 -0.65 4.70
CA ALA A 70 12.53 0.24 4.63
C ALA A 70 11.92 0.18 3.24
N ILE A 71 10.60 0.20 3.19
CA ILE A 71 9.80 0.23 2.00
C ILE A 71 9.19 1.63 1.96
N ASN A 72 9.33 2.30 0.84
CA ASN A 72 8.80 3.64 0.61
C ASN A 72 7.89 3.61 -0.60
N ALA A 73 6.96 4.54 -0.62
CA ALA A 73 6.15 4.86 -1.78
C ALA A 73 6.21 6.37 -2.03
N GLY A 74 5.97 6.82 -3.25
CA GLY A 74 5.95 8.25 -3.52
C GLY A 74 5.95 8.60 -4.99
N HIS A 75 5.20 9.65 -5.33
CA HIS A 75 4.75 9.98 -6.68
C HIS A 75 3.79 8.93 -7.26
N PRO A 76 2.61 8.75 -6.65
CA PRO A 76 1.62 7.79 -7.15
C PRO A 76 1.22 8.11 -8.60
N GLU A 77 1.10 7.06 -9.41
CA GLU A 77 0.39 7.15 -10.68
C GLU A 77 -1.12 7.20 -10.40
N TRP A 78 -1.85 7.95 -11.23
CA TRP A 78 -3.32 7.93 -11.22
C TRP A 78 -3.82 6.97 -12.27
N ILE A 79 -4.76 6.11 -11.88
CA ILE A 79 -5.47 5.21 -12.79
C ILE A 79 -6.97 5.29 -12.57
N ALA A 80 -7.74 5.12 -13.65
CA ALA A 80 -9.18 4.93 -13.56
C ALA A 80 -9.52 3.44 -13.50
N ILE A 81 -10.44 3.05 -12.63
CA ILE A 81 -10.85 1.64 -12.44
C ILE A 81 -12.35 1.38 -12.60
N GLY A 82 -13.19 2.42 -12.64
CA GLY A 82 -14.64 2.31 -12.51
C GLY A 82 -15.31 1.45 -13.58
N LYS A 83 -14.87 1.51 -14.85
CA LYS A 83 -15.43 0.67 -15.91
C LYS A 83 -15.10 -0.81 -15.71
N ALA A 84 -13.86 -1.10 -15.32
CA ALA A 84 -13.40 -2.46 -15.09
C ALA A 84 -14.18 -3.14 -13.97
N PHE A 85 -14.34 -2.46 -12.84
CA PHE A 85 -15.06 -3.00 -11.68
C PHE A 85 -16.57 -3.03 -11.90
N SER A 86 -17.14 -2.04 -12.61
CA SER A 86 -18.54 -2.09 -13.05
C SER A 86 -18.83 -3.26 -14.00
N ALA A 87 -17.89 -3.58 -14.90
CA ALA A 87 -18.03 -4.74 -15.79
C ALA A 87 -17.99 -6.07 -15.02
N ILE A 88 -17.24 -6.16 -13.92
CA ILE A 88 -17.25 -7.31 -13.02
C ILE A 88 -18.60 -7.40 -12.29
N GLU A 89 -19.07 -6.30 -11.69
CA GLU A 89 -20.34 -6.25 -10.96
C GLU A 89 -21.52 -6.63 -11.87
N ALA A 90 -21.51 -6.20 -13.13
CA ALA A 90 -22.55 -6.52 -14.11
C ALA A 90 -22.69 -8.02 -14.42
N LEU A 91 -21.67 -8.84 -14.15
CA LEU A 91 -21.72 -10.29 -14.37
C LEU A 91 -22.36 -11.04 -13.21
N GLN A 92 -22.21 -10.53 -11.99
CA GLN A 92 -22.78 -11.10 -10.77
C GLN A 92 -22.80 -10.02 -9.68
N PRO A 93 -23.97 -9.65 -9.14
CA PRO A 93 -24.05 -8.71 -8.03
C PRO A 93 -23.17 -9.12 -6.85
N GLY A 94 -22.44 -8.16 -6.29
CA GLY A 94 -21.48 -8.33 -5.20
C GLY A 94 -20.08 -8.76 -5.62
N LEU A 95 -19.86 -9.13 -6.89
CA LEU A 95 -18.54 -9.53 -7.37
C LEU A 95 -17.61 -8.33 -7.58
N GLY A 96 -18.13 -7.21 -8.08
CA GLY A 96 -17.37 -5.97 -8.23
C GLY A 96 -17.02 -5.37 -6.88
N ARG A 97 -17.97 -5.39 -5.94
CA ARG A 97 -17.73 -4.97 -4.55
C ARG A 97 -16.66 -5.81 -3.85
N LYS A 98 -16.71 -7.16 -3.98
CA LYS A 98 -15.66 -8.05 -3.45
C LYS A 98 -14.31 -7.81 -4.15
N SER A 99 -14.30 -7.60 -5.47
CA SER A 99 -13.08 -7.23 -6.20
C SER A 99 -12.44 -5.97 -5.64
N LEU A 100 -13.24 -4.94 -5.38
CA LEU A 100 -12.75 -3.67 -4.85
C LEU A 100 -12.26 -3.83 -3.41
N GLY A 101 -12.99 -4.57 -2.58
CA GLY A 101 -12.56 -4.89 -1.21
C GLY A 101 -11.24 -5.66 -1.14
N ILE A 102 -10.96 -6.56 -2.09
CA ILE A 102 -9.62 -7.20 -2.19
C ILE A 102 -8.55 -6.16 -2.49
N LEU A 103 -8.79 -5.30 -3.47
CA LEU A 103 -7.82 -4.28 -3.87
C LEU A 103 -7.53 -3.28 -2.73
N GLU A 104 -8.59 -2.78 -2.11
CA GLU A 104 -8.53 -1.85 -0.98
C GLU A 104 -7.88 -2.47 0.24
N GLY A 105 -8.21 -3.73 0.56
CA GLY A 105 -7.59 -4.47 1.67
C GLY A 105 -6.07 -4.52 1.57
N SER A 106 -5.53 -4.77 0.38
CA SER A 106 -4.07 -4.75 0.16
C SER A 106 -3.49 -3.33 0.13
N LEU A 107 -4.27 -2.32 -0.28
CA LEU A 107 -3.85 -0.92 -0.24
C LEU A 107 -3.86 -0.34 1.18
N CYS A 108 -4.58 -0.95 2.13
CA CYS A 108 -4.57 -0.55 3.54
C CYS A 108 -3.19 -0.70 4.20
N HIS A 109 -2.28 -1.50 3.63
CA HIS A 109 -0.88 -1.58 4.07
C HIS A 109 -0.14 -0.24 3.94
N PHE A 110 -0.64 0.69 3.12
CA PHE A 110 -0.07 2.01 2.85
C PHE A 110 -0.85 3.13 3.55
N GLY A 111 -1.71 2.76 4.49
CA GLY A 111 -2.64 3.66 5.15
C GLY A 111 -4.01 3.71 4.49
N SER A 112 -4.68 4.85 4.56
CA SER A 112 -6.02 4.98 3.95
C SER A 112 -5.90 4.83 2.42
N PRO A 113 -6.57 3.82 1.81
CA PRO A 113 -6.41 3.55 0.40
C PRO A 113 -6.92 4.72 -0.43
N HIS A 114 -6.14 5.17 -1.42
CA HIS A 114 -6.56 6.24 -2.32
C HIS A 114 -7.43 5.66 -3.44
N THR A 115 -8.59 5.16 -3.05
CA THR A 115 -9.64 4.59 -3.89
C THR A 115 -10.95 5.35 -3.66
N VAL A 116 -12.00 5.00 -4.39
CA VAL A 116 -13.34 5.55 -4.16
C VAL A 116 -13.88 5.25 -2.75
N GLY A 117 -13.66 4.04 -2.20
CA GLY A 117 -14.07 3.69 -0.85
C GLY A 117 -13.25 4.42 0.22
N GLY A 118 -11.93 4.55 0.03
CA GLY A 118 -11.11 5.33 0.94
C GLY A 118 -11.37 6.83 0.86
N ALA A 119 -11.69 7.38 -0.31
CA ALA A 119 -12.13 8.77 -0.45
C ALA A 119 -13.44 9.03 0.31
N PHE A 120 -14.37 8.07 0.32
CA PHE A 120 -15.57 8.15 1.13
C PHE A 120 -15.23 8.19 2.62
N GLU A 121 -14.44 7.24 3.12
CA GLU A 121 -14.00 7.24 4.52
C GLU A 121 -13.25 8.52 4.93
N MET A 122 -12.39 9.05 4.06
CA MET A 122 -11.71 10.33 4.28
C MET A 122 -12.71 11.49 4.34
N ALA A 123 -13.73 11.53 3.46
CA ALA A 123 -14.76 12.56 3.49
C ALA A 123 -15.57 12.53 4.80
N GLN A 124 -15.92 11.33 5.27
CA GLN A 124 -16.60 11.15 6.56
C GLN A 124 -15.76 11.79 7.69
N ASN A 125 -14.48 11.46 7.75
CA ASN A 125 -13.58 11.94 8.80
C ASN A 125 -13.24 13.44 8.68
N LEU A 126 -13.02 13.95 7.47
CA LEU A 126 -12.56 15.33 7.25
C LEU A 126 -13.70 16.35 7.26
N TYR A 127 -14.87 16.00 6.70
CA TYR A 127 -15.92 16.98 6.42
C TYR A 127 -17.22 16.71 7.16
N TRP A 128 -17.52 15.46 7.52
CA TRP A 128 -18.85 15.04 7.99
C TRP A 128 -18.87 14.52 9.44
N TYR A 129 -17.82 14.80 10.22
CA TYR A 129 -17.70 14.38 11.62
C TYR A 129 -17.86 12.86 11.85
N GLY A 130 -17.50 12.05 10.86
CA GLY A 130 -17.61 10.59 10.88
C GLY A 130 -18.97 10.05 10.44
N GLU A 131 -19.90 10.91 10.02
CA GLU A 131 -21.22 10.51 9.52
C GLU A 131 -21.16 10.12 8.03
N ASP A 132 -22.21 9.46 7.54
CA ASP A 132 -22.33 8.98 6.15
C ASP A 132 -22.58 10.11 5.12
N ASP A 133 -22.92 11.31 5.58
CA ASP A 133 -23.14 12.50 4.76
C ASP A 133 -23.02 13.80 5.59
N GLU A 134 -23.10 14.94 4.91
CA GLU A 134 -22.96 16.28 5.47
C GLU A 134 -24.11 16.75 6.40
N THR A 135 -25.19 15.97 6.58
CA THR A 135 -26.44 16.44 7.20
C THR A 135 -26.20 17.03 8.60
N VAL A 136 -25.49 16.30 9.46
CA VAL A 136 -25.24 16.73 10.86
C VAL A 136 -24.43 18.02 10.90
N VAL A 137 -23.40 18.14 10.06
CA VAL A 137 -22.56 19.33 9.98
C VAL A 137 -23.37 20.53 9.50
N LEU A 138 -24.25 20.33 8.52
CA LEU A 138 -25.11 21.40 8.02
C LEU A 138 -26.17 21.86 9.01
N GLU A 139 -26.70 20.96 9.83
CA GLU A 139 -27.61 21.34 10.91
C GLU A 139 -26.94 22.31 11.90
N GLU A 140 -25.62 22.21 12.12
CA GLU A 140 -24.88 23.15 12.96
C GLU A 140 -24.72 24.54 12.33
N TYR A 141 -24.65 24.63 11.00
CA TYR A 141 -24.58 25.90 10.26
C TYR A 141 -25.93 26.64 10.19
N GLY A 142 -27.06 25.95 10.38
CA GLY A 142 -28.39 26.55 10.41
C GLY A 142 -28.72 27.35 9.15
N ASP A 143 -29.05 28.64 9.30
CA ASP A 143 -29.42 29.52 8.18
C ASP A 143 -28.26 29.76 7.19
N GLU A 144 -27.02 29.45 7.56
CA GLU A 144 -25.81 29.60 6.72
C GLU A 144 -25.41 28.28 6.01
N ALA A 145 -26.20 27.21 6.15
CA ALA A 145 -25.88 25.88 5.62
C ALA A 145 -25.67 25.84 4.10
N ASP A 146 -26.40 26.67 3.34
CA ASP A 146 -26.29 26.75 1.88
C ASP A 146 -24.99 27.43 1.42
N ASP A 147 -24.41 28.30 2.25
CA ASP A 147 -23.17 29.04 1.97
C ASP A 147 -21.94 28.37 2.62
N ALA A 148 -22.14 27.32 3.42
CA ALA A 148 -21.06 26.60 4.09
C ALA A 148 -20.20 25.82 3.08
N ASP A 149 -18.87 25.94 3.20
CA ASP A 149 -17.90 25.19 2.39
C ASP A 149 -17.75 23.75 2.92
N VAL A 150 -18.86 23.00 2.90
CA VAL A 150 -18.94 21.59 3.28
C VAL A 150 -19.26 20.78 2.02
N PRO A 151 -18.31 19.96 1.52
CA PRO A 151 -18.56 19.08 0.39
C PRO A 151 -19.80 18.21 0.58
N ARG A 152 -20.61 18.07 -0.47
CA ARG A 152 -21.82 17.25 -0.45
C ARG A 152 -21.53 15.84 -0.94
N ARG A 153 -22.06 14.82 -0.28
CA ARG A 153 -21.93 13.41 -0.73
C ARG A 153 -22.42 13.24 -2.16
N ALA A 154 -23.57 13.84 -2.48
CA ALA A 154 -24.17 13.73 -3.82
C ALA A 154 -23.28 14.34 -4.91
N ASP A 155 -22.52 15.39 -4.61
CA ASP A 155 -21.62 16.04 -5.56
C ASP A 155 -20.28 15.31 -5.68
N LEU A 156 -19.73 14.84 -4.55
CA LEU A 156 -18.44 14.12 -4.53
C LEU A 156 -18.50 12.75 -5.21
N PHE A 157 -19.65 12.08 -5.16
CA PHE A 157 -19.83 10.70 -5.66
C PHE A 157 -20.86 10.63 -6.80
N ASP A 158 -21.11 11.73 -7.51
CA ASP A 158 -22.02 11.75 -8.67
C ASP A 158 -21.56 10.72 -9.72
N GLY A 159 -22.51 9.96 -10.27
CA GLY A 159 -22.23 8.91 -11.26
C GLY A 159 -21.57 7.64 -10.70
N ILE A 160 -21.15 7.63 -9.44
CA ILE A 160 -20.49 6.47 -8.81
C ILE A 160 -21.55 5.60 -8.12
N PRO A 161 -21.61 4.30 -8.40
CA PRO A 161 -22.60 3.44 -7.78
C PRO A 161 -22.27 3.23 -6.30
N GLU A 162 -23.30 3.25 -5.45
CA GLU A 162 -23.16 3.17 -3.99
C GLU A 162 -22.39 1.93 -3.50
N TRP A 163 -22.50 0.81 -4.21
CA TRP A 163 -21.74 -0.40 -3.88
C TRP A 163 -20.23 -0.23 -3.96
N ALA A 164 -19.74 0.76 -4.71
CA ALA A 164 -18.32 0.99 -4.93
C ALA A 164 -17.65 1.74 -3.78
N TYR A 165 -18.37 2.59 -3.04
CA TYR A 165 -17.74 3.39 -1.97
C TYR A 165 -18.26 3.09 -0.56
N VAL A 166 -19.39 2.40 -0.43
CA VAL A 166 -19.90 1.99 0.88
C VAL A 166 -19.24 0.68 1.32
N ASN A 167 -18.15 0.83 2.07
CA ASN A 167 -17.31 -0.28 2.54
C ASN A 167 -18.05 -1.19 3.53
N ILE A 168 -18.84 -0.61 4.45
CA ILE A 168 -19.57 -1.37 5.47
C ILE A 168 -21.07 -1.25 5.20
N SER A 169 -21.67 -2.31 4.67
CA SER A 169 -23.12 -2.40 4.49
C SER A 169 -23.56 -3.86 4.41
N ASN A 170 -24.55 -4.20 5.23
CA ASN A 170 -25.22 -5.49 5.24
C ASN A 170 -26.34 -5.61 4.19
N GLU A 171 -26.70 -4.49 3.55
CA GLU A 171 -27.80 -4.44 2.57
C GLU A 171 -27.30 -4.63 1.14
N LEU A 172 -26.05 -4.26 0.89
CA LEU A 172 -25.43 -4.37 -0.42
C LEU A 172 -24.84 -5.78 -0.62
N PRO A 173 -25.06 -6.44 -1.77
CA PRO A 173 -24.47 -7.74 -2.06
C PRO A 173 -22.94 -7.72 -1.95
N TYR A 174 -22.37 -8.80 -1.44
CA TYR A 174 -20.92 -9.00 -1.34
C TYR A 174 -20.63 -10.49 -1.55
N ALA A 175 -19.83 -10.82 -2.56
CA ALA A 175 -19.50 -12.22 -2.85
C ALA A 175 -18.62 -12.83 -1.75
N SER A 176 -18.86 -14.09 -1.39
CA SER A 176 -17.95 -14.85 -0.51
C SER A 176 -16.63 -15.19 -1.23
N ASP A 177 -15.63 -15.64 -0.48
CA ASP A 177 -14.35 -16.07 -1.04
C ASP A 177 -14.52 -17.27 -1.99
N GLU A 178 -15.41 -18.20 -1.65
CA GLU A 178 -15.74 -19.34 -2.52
C GLU A 178 -16.47 -18.90 -3.79
N GLU A 179 -17.41 -17.96 -3.68
CA GLU A 179 -18.12 -17.41 -4.84
C GLU A 179 -17.16 -16.66 -5.76
N PHE A 180 -16.24 -15.89 -5.20
CA PHE A 180 -15.21 -15.17 -5.94
C PHE A 180 -14.28 -16.13 -6.67
N ALA A 181 -13.77 -17.15 -5.98
CA ALA A 181 -12.90 -18.16 -6.59
C ALA A 181 -13.61 -18.93 -7.72
N ALA A 182 -14.86 -19.33 -7.50
CA ALA A 182 -15.67 -20.00 -8.51
C ALA A 182 -15.96 -19.09 -9.72
N ALA A 183 -16.18 -17.80 -9.49
CA ALA A 183 -16.35 -16.82 -10.57
C ALA A 183 -15.07 -16.64 -11.39
N ALA A 184 -13.91 -16.54 -10.74
CA ALA A 184 -12.61 -16.44 -11.42
C ALA A 184 -12.33 -17.64 -12.33
N GLU A 185 -12.64 -18.86 -11.88
CA GLU A 185 -12.50 -20.08 -12.70
C GLU A 185 -13.50 -20.09 -13.87
N ARG A 186 -14.78 -19.81 -13.59
CA ARG A 186 -15.85 -19.82 -14.58
C ARG A 186 -15.64 -18.76 -15.67
N LEU A 187 -15.06 -17.62 -15.32
CA LEU A 187 -14.87 -16.46 -16.19
C LEU A 187 -13.43 -16.34 -16.73
N ALA A 188 -12.60 -17.37 -16.61
CA ALA A 188 -11.18 -17.32 -17.01
C ALA A 188 -10.96 -16.85 -18.46
N GLU A 189 -11.85 -17.22 -19.39
CA GLU A 189 -11.78 -16.83 -20.81
C GLU A 189 -12.59 -15.56 -21.14
N HIS A 190 -13.29 -14.97 -20.16
CA HIS A 190 -14.02 -13.71 -20.33
C HIS A 190 -13.04 -12.51 -20.28
N PRO A 191 -13.33 -11.36 -20.91
CA PRO A 191 -12.48 -10.16 -20.81
C PRO A 191 -12.07 -9.77 -19.38
N VAL A 192 -12.97 -9.95 -18.40
CA VAL A 192 -12.68 -9.66 -16.97
C VAL A 192 -11.83 -10.73 -16.28
N GLY A 193 -11.66 -11.90 -16.90
CA GLY A 193 -11.10 -13.10 -16.26
C GLY A 193 -9.67 -12.91 -15.75
N LYS A 194 -8.85 -12.14 -16.47
CA LYS A 194 -7.47 -11.84 -16.07
C LYS A 194 -7.42 -11.00 -14.80
N LEU A 195 -8.28 -9.99 -14.69
CA LEU A 195 -8.38 -9.16 -13.49
C LEU A 195 -8.88 -9.99 -12.30
N LEU A 196 -9.92 -10.81 -12.48
CA LEU A 196 -10.42 -11.70 -11.42
C LEU A 196 -9.34 -12.68 -10.94
N ALA A 197 -8.57 -13.27 -11.86
CA ALA A 197 -7.48 -14.17 -11.52
C ALA A 197 -6.33 -13.44 -10.78
N ALA A 198 -6.00 -12.21 -11.19
CA ALA A 198 -4.99 -11.41 -10.52
C ALA A 198 -5.42 -11.00 -9.10
N LEU A 199 -6.67 -10.58 -8.91
CA LEU A 199 -7.24 -10.25 -7.60
C LEU A 199 -7.31 -11.48 -6.69
N LEU A 200 -7.74 -12.64 -7.22
CA LEU A 200 -7.74 -13.89 -6.43
C LEU A 200 -6.32 -14.30 -6.02
N HIS A 201 -5.33 -14.05 -6.87
CA HIS A 201 -3.93 -14.30 -6.53
C HIS A 201 -3.43 -13.36 -5.43
N LEU A 202 -3.76 -12.07 -5.52
CA LEU A 202 -3.47 -11.07 -4.50
C LEU A 202 -4.08 -11.46 -3.16
N ASP A 203 -5.39 -11.70 -3.11
CA ASP A 203 -6.15 -12.10 -1.92
C ASP A 203 -5.50 -13.31 -1.20
N ARG A 204 -5.07 -14.32 -1.98
CA ARG A 204 -4.42 -15.51 -1.43
C ARG A 204 -3.03 -15.28 -0.87
N ILE A 205 -2.25 -14.37 -1.46
CA ILE A 205 -0.91 -14.05 -0.94
C ILE A 205 -1.06 -13.16 0.30
N ASP A 206 -1.96 -12.17 0.22
CA ASP A 206 -2.15 -11.16 1.25
C ASP A 206 -2.88 -11.69 2.51
N ALA A 207 -3.54 -12.85 2.40
CA ALA A 207 -4.14 -13.54 3.55
C ALA A 207 -3.14 -13.86 4.68
N ASP A 208 -1.84 -13.94 4.40
CA ASP A 208 -0.77 -14.19 5.39
C ASP A 208 -0.17 -12.86 5.91
N ASN A 209 -1.05 -12.00 6.44
CA ASN A 209 -0.71 -10.63 6.88
C ASN A 209 0.40 -10.59 7.95
N GLU A 210 0.62 -11.67 8.72
CA GLU A 210 1.66 -11.73 9.76
C GLU A 210 3.08 -11.57 9.19
N LEU A 211 3.29 -11.87 7.91
CA LEU A 211 4.58 -11.76 7.24
C LEU A 211 4.78 -10.42 6.51
N PHE A 212 3.75 -9.59 6.40
CA PHE A 212 3.89 -8.26 5.81
C PHE A 212 4.78 -7.37 6.69
N ALA A 213 5.63 -6.56 6.05
CA ALA A 213 6.50 -5.62 6.73
C ALA A 213 5.71 -4.37 7.14
N THR A 214 5.12 -4.39 8.33
CA THR A 214 4.41 -3.23 8.89
C THR A 214 5.37 -2.06 9.16
N PRO A 215 4.91 -0.80 9.13
CA PRO A 215 5.75 0.38 9.33
C PRO A 215 6.39 0.42 10.73
N TYR A 216 5.71 -0.13 11.74
CA TYR A 216 6.19 -0.22 13.12
C TYR A 216 5.75 -1.51 13.83
N GLN A 217 6.47 -1.89 14.90
CA GLN A 217 6.21 -3.08 15.73
C GLN A 217 5.52 -2.74 17.06
N ASN A 218 5.13 -1.48 17.24
CA ASN A 218 4.65 -0.89 18.49
C ASN A 218 3.25 -0.30 18.28
N GLU A 219 2.39 -0.43 19.30
CA GLU A 219 0.95 -0.12 19.27
C GLU A 219 0.65 1.39 19.21
N GLU A 220 1.66 2.24 19.42
CA GLU A 220 1.53 3.69 19.45
C GLU A 220 2.21 4.28 18.19
N CYS A 221 1.38 4.81 17.29
CA CYS A 221 1.65 5.83 16.27
C CYS A 221 1.62 5.43 14.77
N CYS A 222 0.79 6.24 14.11
CA CYS A 222 0.76 6.78 12.75
C CYS A 222 0.67 5.82 11.56
N VAL A 223 -0.48 5.92 10.92
CA VAL A 223 -0.81 5.38 9.61
C VAL A 223 0.05 6.12 8.58
N PRO A 224 0.86 5.42 7.76
CA PRO A 224 1.63 6.08 6.71
C PRO A 224 0.68 6.71 5.69
N ASN A 225 1.06 7.86 5.12
CA ASN A 225 0.30 8.55 4.07
C ASN A 225 1.15 8.75 2.81
N GLU A 226 1.78 7.66 2.36
CA GLU A 226 2.50 7.60 1.08
C GLU A 226 1.76 6.61 0.16
N PRO A 227 0.65 7.01 -0.49
CA PRO A 227 -0.05 6.11 -1.39
C PRO A 227 0.86 5.69 -2.55
N PRO A 228 0.99 4.39 -2.85
CA PRO A 228 1.81 3.92 -3.96
C PRO A 228 1.15 4.14 -5.32
N ILE A 229 -0.17 4.36 -5.33
CA ILE A 229 -1.03 4.58 -6.49
C ILE A 229 -2.32 5.30 -6.05
N VAL A 230 -2.96 6.02 -6.97
CA VAL A 230 -4.31 6.57 -6.79
C VAL A 230 -5.25 5.90 -7.81
N CYS A 231 -6.37 5.38 -7.33
CA CYS A 231 -7.39 4.69 -8.10
C CYS A 231 -8.67 5.53 -8.15
N GLY A 232 -8.77 6.42 -9.14
CA GLY A 232 -9.99 7.15 -9.45
C GLY A 232 -11.06 6.22 -10.03
N TRP A 233 -12.33 6.64 -9.95
CA TRP A 233 -13.42 5.89 -10.56
C TRP A 233 -13.44 6.11 -12.07
N ASP A 234 -13.52 7.36 -12.51
CA ASP A 234 -13.57 7.79 -13.89
C ASP A 234 -12.25 8.40 -14.39
N GLY A 235 -11.43 9.01 -13.52
CA GLY A 235 -10.20 9.67 -13.99
C GLY A 235 -9.27 10.28 -12.95
N GLU A 236 -8.28 11.01 -13.45
CA GLU A 236 -7.17 11.63 -12.70
C GLU A 236 -7.55 12.84 -11.83
N ALA A 237 -8.82 13.25 -11.84
CA ALA A 237 -9.31 14.39 -11.05
C ALA A 237 -10.31 13.96 -9.96
N ASP A 238 -10.60 12.66 -9.87
CA ASP A 238 -11.55 12.16 -8.89
C ASP A 238 -10.96 12.33 -7.49
N PHE A 239 -11.74 12.95 -6.60
CA PHE A 239 -11.39 13.10 -5.18
C PHE A 239 -10.13 13.93 -4.89
N ASP A 240 -9.57 14.67 -5.86
CA ASP A 240 -8.39 15.55 -5.69
C ASP A 240 -8.44 16.36 -4.39
N ARG A 241 -9.57 17.06 -4.17
CA ARG A 241 -9.79 17.84 -2.95
C ARG A 241 -9.66 17.01 -1.68
N ILE A 242 -10.26 15.81 -1.67
CA ILE A 242 -10.27 14.92 -0.50
C ILE A 242 -8.86 14.45 -0.19
N PHE A 243 -8.11 14.02 -1.21
CA PHE A 243 -6.75 13.53 -1.06
C PHE A 243 -5.77 14.64 -0.67
N ASP A 244 -5.90 15.84 -1.25
CA ASP A 244 -5.08 17.01 -0.91
C ASP A 244 -5.34 17.46 0.55
N ASP A 245 -6.60 17.55 0.97
CA ASP A 245 -6.95 17.94 2.34
C ASP A 245 -6.51 16.88 3.35
N ASN A 246 -6.63 15.58 3.02
CA ASN A 246 -6.09 14.48 3.82
C ASN A 246 -4.57 14.59 3.95
N TYR A 247 -3.85 14.76 2.84
CA TYR A 247 -2.40 14.93 2.84
C TYR A 247 -1.97 16.11 3.70
N ARG A 248 -2.68 17.25 3.57
CA ARG A 248 -2.41 18.44 4.38
C ARG A 248 -2.65 18.20 5.86
N TYR A 249 -3.74 17.53 6.25
CA TYR A 249 -4.04 17.18 7.64
C TYR A 249 -2.89 16.39 8.28
N PHE A 250 -2.40 15.37 7.57
CA PHE A 250 -1.29 14.55 8.01
C PHE A 250 0.05 15.29 8.04
N ALA A 251 0.37 16.07 7.00
CA ALA A 251 1.59 16.87 6.95
C ALA A 251 1.65 17.96 8.03
N GLU A 252 0.51 18.53 8.41
CA GLU A 252 0.40 19.48 9.53
C GLU A 252 0.50 18.79 10.91
N GLY A 253 0.19 17.49 10.99
CA GLY A 253 0.28 16.67 12.21
C GLY A 253 1.72 16.33 12.64
N GLY A 254 2.67 16.29 11.70
CA GLY A 254 4.11 16.22 11.99
C GLY A 254 4.64 14.89 12.54
N GLU A 255 3.83 13.84 12.60
CA GLU A 255 4.18 12.54 13.20
C GLU A 255 4.07 11.37 12.19
N GLU A 256 4.48 11.55 10.94
CA GLU A 256 4.42 10.44 9.98
C GLU A 256 5.66 9.54 9.99
N PRO A 257 5.49 8.21 9.87
CA PRO A 257 6.59 7.31 9.53
C PRO A 257 7.25 7.80 8.23
N PRO A 258 8.59 7.86 8.14
CA PRO A 258 9.27 8.16 6.88
C PRO A 258 9.32 6.93 5.94
N TRP A 259 8.49 5.92 6.17
CA TRP A 259 8.33 4.69 5.37
C TRP A 259 6.99 4.01 5.64
N ILE A 260 6.47 3.33 4.63
CA ILE A 260 5.23 2.54 4.70
C ILE A 260 5.42 1.16 5.33
N GLY A 261 6.68 0.71 5.47
CA GLY A 261 7.02 -0.60 6.02
C GLY A 261 8.50 -0.69 6.37
N CYS A 262 8.85 -1.36 7.48
CA CYS A 262 10.26 -1.63 7.78
C CYS A 262 10.48 -2.99 8.42
N VAL A 263 11.46 -3.73 7.89
CA VAL A 263 11.99 -4.93 8.56
C VAL A 263 13.35 -4.58 9.15
N MET A 264 13.40 -4.53 10.49
CA MET A 264 14.64 -4.33 11.24
C MET A 264 15.20 -5.65 11.72
N PHE A 265 16.51 -5.85 11.58
CA PHE A 265 17.16 -7.10 11.97
C PHE A 265 18.63 -6.93 12.33
N ALA A 266 19.11 -7.82 13.21
CA ALA A 266 20.52 -7.88 13.55
C ALA A 266 21.36 -8.27 12.30
N PRO A 267 22.52 -7.64 12.05
CA PRO A 267 23.41 -7.96 10.93
C PRO A 267 24.18 -9.27 11.16
N SER A 268 23.45 -10.35 11.45
CA SER A 268 23.94 -11.70 11.66
C SER A 268 23.27 -12.67 10.70
N GLU A 269 23.86 -13.85 10.50
CA GLU A 269 23.27 -14.89 9.65
C GLU A 269 21.86 -15.28 10.11
N ALA A 270 21.67 -15.42 11.43
CA ALA A 270 20.37 -15.73 12.01
C ALA A 270 19.34 -14.61 11.77
N GLY A 271 19.72 -13.35 12.04
CA GLY A 271 18.82 -12.20 11.85
C GLY A 271 18.41 -12.02 10.38
N ILE A 272 19.35 -12.21 9.44
CA ILE A 272 19.05 -12.19 8.00
C ILE A 272 18.12 -13.34 7.63
N ALA A 273 18.41 -14.57 8.08
CA ALA A 273 17.61 -15.74 7.73
C ALA A 273 16.16 -15.65 8.25
N GLU A 274 15.96 -15.07 9.43
CA GLU A 274 14.65 -14.84 10.03
C GLU A 274 13.85 -13.73 9.33
N SER A 275 14.54 -12.70 8.84
CA SER A 275 13.90 -11.50 8.27
C SER A 275 13.62 -11.61 6.78
N LEU A 276 14.41 -12.41 6.06
CA LEU A 276 14.29 -12.57 4.61
C LEU A 276 12.90 -13.06 4.16
N PRO A 277 12.21 -13.99 4.86
CA PRO A 277 10.84 -14.38 4.53
C PRO A 277 9.87 -13.19 4.51
N ARG A 278 9.90 -12.32 5.52
CA ARG A 278 9.02 -11.13 5.60
C ARG A 278 9.28 -10.16 4.45
N ILE A 279 10.56 -9.92 4.15
CA ILE A 279 10.99 -9.02 3.07
C ILE A 279 10.55 -9.57 1.71
N ARG A 280 10.68 -10.88 1.49
CA ARG A 280 10.24 -11.52 0.24
C ARG A 280 8.73 -11.57 0.12
N HIS A 281 8.04 -11.87 1.21
CA HIS A 281 6.58 -11.89 1.27
C HIS A 281 6.01 -10.52 0.92
N THR A 282 6.54 -9.46 1.50
CA THR A 282 6.11 -8.08 1.19
C THR A 282 6.27 -7.75 -0.31
N GLY A 283 7.42 -8.08 -0.90
CA GLY A 283 7.62 -7.92 -2.35
C GLY A 283 6.69 -8.79 -3.22
N LEU A 284 6.30 -9.98 -2.73
CA LEU A 284 5.31 -10.83 -3.41
C LEU A 284 3.91 -10.20 -3.40
N VAL A 285 3.44 -9.69 -2.26
CA VAL A 285 2.16 -8.96 -2.14
C VAL A 285 2.17 -7.75 -3.09
N LEU A 286 3.23 -6.94 -3.02
CA LEU A 286 3.38 -5.75 -3.89
C LEU A 286 3.34 -6.08 -5.38
N ARG A 287 3.98 -7.16 -5.82
CA ARG A 287 3.91 -7.60 -7.23
C ARG A 287 2.53 -8.11 -7.63
N ALA A 288 1.85 -8.81 -6.72
CA ALA A 288 0.49 -9.28 -6.96
C ALA A 288 -0.47 -8.08 -7.10
N LEU A 289 -0.32 -7.07 -6.23
CA LEU A 289 -1.04 -5.80 -6.28
C LEU A 289 -0.77 -5.05 -7.59
N ASP A 290 0.50 -4.86 -7.97
CA ASP A 290 0.90 -4.25 -9.24
C ASP A 290 0.30 -4.97 -10.45
N THR A 291 0.22 -6.30 -10.40
CA THR A 291 -0.39 -7.11 -11.46
C THR A 291 -1.89 -6.89 -11.54
N ALA A 292 -2.60 -6.88 -10.40
CA ALA A 292 -4.04 -6.61 -10.36
C ALA A 292 -4.36 -5.21 -10.88
N LEU A 293 -3.62 -4.19 -10.43
CA LEU A 293 -3.75 -2.80 -10.90
C LEU A 293 -3.47 -2.69 -12.41
N HIS A 294 -2.50 -3.44 -12.92
CA HIS A 294 -2.18 -3.42 -14.35
C HIS A 294 -3.31 -3.99 -15.22
N GLU A 295 -3.89 -5.12 -14.80
CA GLU A 295 -5.04 -5.70 -15.49
C GLU A 295 -6.30 -4.83 -15.31
N ALA A 296 -6.45 -4.14 -14.17
CA ALA A 296 -7.55 -3.19 -13.93
C ALA A 296 -7.49 -2.00 -14.89
N ARG A 297 -6.34 -1.30 -14.94
CA ARG A 297 -6.13 -0.18 -15.89
C ARG A 297 -6.36 -0.63 -17.32
N LYS A 298 -5.77 -1.77 -17.70
CA LYS A 298 -5.91 -2.30 -19.06
C LYS A 298 -7.36 -2.59 -19.44
N LEU A 299 -8.10 -3.28 -18.57
CA LEU A 299 -9.51 -3.57 -18.81
C LEU A 299 -10.34 -2.29 -18.86
N ASN A 300 -10.03 -1.32 -18.01
CA ASN A 300 -10.71 -0.01 -17.99
C ASN A 300 -10.50 0.76 -19.29
N ASP A 301 -9.29 0.71 -19.86
CA ASP A 301 -8.95 1.36 -21.14
C ASP A 301 -9.57 0.65 -22.36
N GLU A 302 -9.85 -0.64 -22.25
CA GLU A 302 -10.46 -1.45 -23.33
C GLU A 302 -11.99 -1.32 -23.43
N LEU A 303 -12.66 -0.85 -22.36
CA LEU A 303 -14.12 -0.70 -22.25
C LEU A 303 -14.60 0.72 -22.60
#